data_AF-A0A3N1HZX3-F1
#
_entry.id   AF-A0A3N1HZX3-F1
#
_cell.length_a   1.000
_cell.length_b   1.000
_cell.length_c   1.000
_cell.angle_alpha   90.00
_cell.angle_beta   90.00
_cell.angle_gamma   90.00
#
_symmetry.space_group_name_H-M   'P 1'
#
loop_
_entity.id
_entity.type
_entity.pdbx_description
1 polymer ?
#
loop_
_entity_poly.entity_id
_entity_poly.type
_entity_poly.pdbx_seq_one_letter_code
_entity_poly.pdbx_strand_id
1 'polypeptide(L)'
;MEERHAIKPYSRRDPPWAAVSPATRRPDDPTIDPPGPAGRSHWHRHPLNQTVFVTEGIGLCQRRGGSIKVIRPGDRVLFEADEEHWHGAAPDRVMVRLAINEADADHDVVHWLTRTG
;
A
#
# COMPACT_ATOMS: atom_id res chain seq x y z
N MET A 1 -21.67 -8.07 -10.74
CA MET A 1 -20.54 -8.75 -10.07
C MET A 1 -19.26 -8.21 -10.69
N GLU A 2 -18.93 -6.93 -10.49
CA GLU A 2 -17.69 -6.34 -11.03
C GLU A 2 -17.56 -4.91 -10.50
N GLU A 3 -16.95 -4.75 -9.32
CA GLU A 3 -16.59 -3.40 -8.83
C GLU A 3 -15.48 -3.41 -7.76
N ARG A 4 -14.80 -4.57 -7.56
CA ARG A 4 -13.78 -4.74 -6.51
C ARG A 4 -12.36 -4.35 -6.94
N HIS A 5 -12.16 -3.90 -8.18
CA HIS A 5 -10.82 -3.70 -8.77
C HIS A 5 -10.46 -2.24 -9.12
N ALA A 6 -11.33 -1.29 -8.78
CA ALA A 6 -10.97 0.12 -8.89
C ALA A 6 -10.08 0.50 -7.70
N ILE A 7 -8.97 1.21 -7.97
CA ILE A 7 -8.42 2.09 -6.94
C ILE A 7 -9.60 2.97 -6.53
N LYS A 8 -9.97 2.98 -5.25
CA LYS A 8 -10.82 4.04 -4.73
C LYS A 8 -9.88 5.22 -4.47
N PRO A 9 -9.72 6.21 -5.38
CA PRO A 9 -9.08 7.45 -4.97
C PRO A 9 -9.96 8.03 -3.87
N TYR A 10 -9.46 8.04 -2.64
CA TYR A 10 -10.17 8.74 -1.59
C TYR A 10 -10.14 10.23 -1.96
N SER A 11 -11.32 10.76 -2.29
CA SER A 11 -11.54 12.17 -2.58
C SER A 11 -11.01 13.01 -1.42
N ARG A 12 -10.35 14.13 -1.73
CA ARG A 12 -9.83 15.13 -0.77
C ARG A 12 -10.90 15.69 0.20
N ARG A 13 -12.18 15.33 0.06
CA ARG A 13 -13.32 15.96 0.75
C ARG A 13 -13.99 15.13 1.84
N ASP A 14 -13.55 13.90 2.09
CA ASP A 14 -14.14 13.09 3.16
C ASP A 14 -13.26 13.18 4.44
N PRO A 15 -13.86 13.38 5.63
CA PRO A 15 -13.11 13.46 6.88
C PRO A 15 -12.51 12.08 7.23
N PRO A 16 -11.25 12.02 7.69
CA PRO A 16 -10.43 10.79 7.71
C PRO A 16 -10.84 9.71 8.73
N TRP A 17 -11.99 9.83 9.39
CA TRP A 17 -12.40 8.97 10.50
C TRP A 17 -13.71 8.20 10.28
N ALA A 18 -14.42 8.42 9.17
CA ALA A 18 -15.67 7.72 8.92
C ALA A 18 -15.41 6.36 8.24
N ALA A 19 -15.39 5.31 9.07
CA ALA A 19 -15.31 3.86 8.78
C ALA A 19 -13.91 3.24 8.84
N VAL A 20 -13.46 2.86 10.06
CA VAL A 20 -12.42 1.84 10.27
C VAL A 20 -12.58 1.21 11.66
N SER A 21 -12.46 -0.12 11.71
CA SER A 21 -12.53 -1.03 12.86
C SER A 21 -11.50 -0.71 13.97
N PRO A 22 -11.65 -1.23 15.21
CA PRO A 22 -10.81 -0.86 16.36
C PRO A 22 -9.38 -1.42 16.34
N ALA A 23 -8.85 -1.84 15.18
CA ALA A 23 -7.46 -2.27 15.06
C ALA A 23 -6.50 -1.10 15.34
N THR A 24 -5.44 -1.35 16.10
CA THR A 24 -4.46 -0.30 16.40
C THR A 24 -3.67 0.02 15.15
N ARG A 25 -3.66 1.30 14.78
CA ARG A 25 -3.01 1.79 13.57
C ARG A 25 -1.68 2.44 13.93
N ARG A 26 -0.56 1.88 13.46
CA ARG A 26 0.78 2.47 13.66
C ARG A 26 1.36 2.90 12.32
N PRO A 27 1.63 4.20 12.10
CA PRO A 27 2.44 4.61 10.96
C PRO A 27 3.87 4.08 11.15
N ASP A 28 4.46 3.56 10.08
CA ASP A 28 5.90 3.35 10.01
C ASP A 28 6.66 4.69 9.99
N ASP A 29 7.97 4.64 10.25
CA ASP A 29 8.84 5.73 9.88
C ASP A 29 8.80 5.91 8.35
N PRO A 30 8.91 7.14 7.82
CA PRO A 30 8.98 7.37 6.39
C PRO A 30 10.00 6.45 5.71
N THR A 31 9.51 5.64 4.77
CA THR A 31 10.37 4.74 3.99
C THR A 31 10.74 5.41 2.67
N ILE A 32 12.03 5.40 2.36
CA ILE A 32 12.57 5.83 1.06
C ILE A 32 12.76 4.59 0.19
N ASP A 33 11.94 4.47 -0.86
CA ASP A 33 12.07 3.44 -1.88
C ASP A 33 12.97 3.99 -3.02
N PRO A 34 14.17 3.41 -3.26
CA PRO A 34 15.11 3.90 -4.27
C PRO A 34 14.66 3.51 -5.70
N PRO A 35 15.23 4.10 -6.76
CA PRO A 35 15.06 3.60 -8.12
C PRO A 35 15.59 2.17 -8.30
N GLY A 36 15.17 1.51 -9.38
CA GLY A 36 15.70 0.20 -9.77
C GLY A 36 15.05 -1.02 -9.10
N PRO A 37 15.61 -2.23 -9.28
CA PRO A 37 14.95 -3.50 -8.95
C PRO A 37 14.74 -3.75 -7.45
N ALA A 38 15.51 -3.08 -6.60
CA ALA A 38 15.36 -3.10 -5.14
C ALA A 38 14.34 -2.05 -4.64
N GLY A 39 13.87 -1.18 -5.52
CA GLY A 39 12.95 -0.08 -5.23
C GLY A 39 11.52 -0.47 -4.90
N ARG A 40 11.21 -1.77 -4.83
CA ARG A 40 9.87 -2.25 -4.52
C ARG A 40 9.90 -3.44 -3.58
N SER A 41 8.83 -3.56 -2.81
CA SER A 41 8.61 -4.73 -1.97
C SER A 41 8.52 -6.01 -2.82
N HIS A 42 8.77 -7.14 -2.17
CA HIS A 42 8.28 -8.42 -2.68
C HIS A 42 6.73 -8.42 -2.66
N TRP A 43 6.13 -9.39 -3.36
CA TRP A 43 4.72 -9.68 -3.18
C TRP A 43 4.46 -10.06 -1.72
N HIS A 44 3.40 -9.49 -1.15
CA HIS A 44 3.00 -9.74 0.24
C HIS A 44 1.50 -9.48 0.40
N ARG A 45 0.97 -9.86 1.55
CA ARG A 45 -0.37 -9.46 2.01
C ARG A 45 -0.31 -9.10 3.49
N HIS A 46 -1.29 -8.32 3.93
CA HIS A 46 -1.50 -7.99 5.34
C HIS A 46 -2.80 -8.66 5.79
N PRO A 47 -2.83 -9.38 6.93
CA PRO A 47 -4.09 -9.96 7.46
C PRO A 47 -5.16 -8.93 7.78
N LEU A 48 -4.74 -7.71 8.13
CA LEU A 48 -5.58 -6.53 8.28
C LEU A 48 -5.21 -5.48 7.23
N ASN A 49 -5.94 -4.37 7.15
CA ASN A 49 -5.71 -3.40 6.09
C ASN A 49 -4.33 -2.73 6.18
N GLN A 50 -3.75 -2.41 5.02
CA GLN A 50 -2.63 -1.48 4.90
C GLN A 50 -3.07 -0.23 4.15
N THR A 51 -2.66 0.95 4.63
CA THR A 51 -2.71 2.18 3.81
C THR A 51 -1.30 2.69 3.53
N VAL A 52 -0.97 2.87 2.26
CA VAL A 52 0.23 3.58 1.81
C VAL A 52 -0.12 5.03 1.49
N PHE A 53 0.60 5.97 2.08
CA PHE A 53 0.52 7.39 1.77
C PHE A 53 1.85 7.88 1.19
N VAL A 54 1.83 8.38 -0.04
CA VAL A 54 3.04 8.88 -0.69
C VAL A 54 3.27 10.33 -0.28
N THR A 55 4.47 10.62 0.20
CA THR A 55 4.88 11.97 0.61
C THR A 55 5.75 12.65 -0.45
N GLU A 56 6.58 11.90 -1.18
CA GLU A 56 7.46 12.44 -2.22
C GLU A 56 7.68 11.45 -3.38
N GLY A 57 8.12 11.96 -4.53
CA GLY A 57 8.60 11.15 -5.65
C GLY A 57 7.52 10.53 -6.55
N ILE A 58 7.84 9.44 -7.25
CA ILE A 58 6.89 8.69 -8.10
C ILE A 58 7.02 7.21 -7.80
N GLY A 59 5.90 6.61 -7.40
CA GLY A 59 5.81 5.18 -7.12
C GLY A 59 4.93 4.43 -8.08
N LEU A 60 4.98 3.11 -7.92
CA LEU A 60 4.10 2.14 -8.54
C LEU A 60 3.52 1.23 -7.47
N CYS A 61 2.29 0.78 -7.67
CA CYS A 61 1.73 -0.33 -6.91
C CYS A 61 0.95 -1.28 -7.80
N GLN A 62 0.82 -2.52 -7.36
CA GLN A 62 0.03 -3.52 -8.06
C GLN A 62 -0.61 -4.48 -7.07
N ARG A 63 -1.88 -4.81 -7.34
CA ARG A 63 -2.61 -5.93 -6.73
C ARG A 63 -2.46 -7.16 -7.62
N ARG A 64 -2.44 -8.36 -7.05
CA ARG A 64 -2.37 -9.60 -7.84
C ARG A 64 -3.50 -9.63 -8.88
N GLY A 65 -3.16 -9.91 -10.14
CA GLY A 65 -4.09 -9.92 -11.26
C GLY A 65 -4.57 -8.55 -11.74
N GLY A 66 -4.24 -7.47 -11.02
CA GLY A 66 -4.57 -6.10 -11.40
C GLY A 66 -3.51 -5.43 -12.29
N SER A 67 -3.89 -4.29 -12.86
CA SER A 67 -2.96 -3.41 -13.57
C SER A 67 -2.03 -2.68 -12.59
N ILE A 68 -0.80 -2.42 -13.03
CA ILE A 68 0.14 -1.55 -12.30
C ILE A 68 -0.41 -0.12 -12.33
N LYS A 69 -0.35 0.56 -11.18
CA LYS A 69 -0.85 1.93 -11.01
C LYS A 69 0.29 2.84 -10.56
N VAL A 70 0.29 4.08 -11.08
CA VAL A 70 1.23 5.12 -10.65
C VAL A 70 0.65 5.84 -9.44
N ILE A 71 1.49 6.08 -8.43
CA ILE A 71 1.15 6.79 -7.19
C ILE A 71 2.11 7.97 -6.99
N ARG A 72 1.60 9.09 -6.48
CA ARG A 72 2.27 10.40 -6.39
C ARG A 72 2.03 11.06 -5.03
N PRO A 73 2.79 12.11 -4.68
CA PRO A 73 2.64 12.80 -3.40
C PRO A 73 1.20 13.24 -3.15
N GLY A 74 0.67 12.89 -1.98
CA GLY A 74 -0.71 13.12 -1.61
C GLY A 74 -1.65 11.93 -1.88
N ASP A 75 -1.26 10.96 -2.70
CA ASP A 75 -2.05 9.76 -2.96
C ASP A 75 -2.08 8.84 -1.74
N ARG A 76 -3.25 8.24 -1.51
CA ARG A 76 -3.49 7.21 -0.50
C ARG A 76 -3.96 5.94 -1.19
N VAL A 77 -3.28 4.84 -0.93
CA VAL A 77 -3.66 3.51 -1.42
C VAL A 77 -4.03 2.63 -0.25
N LEU A 78 -5.28 2.21 -0.18
CA LEU A 78 -5.74 1.18 0.75
C LEU A 78 -5.59 -0.18 0.09
N PHE A 79 -4.81 -1.08 0.67
CA PHE A 79 -4.85 -2.51 0.39
C PHE A 79 -5.70 -3.17 1.48
N GLU A 80 -6.77 -3.82 1.05
CA GLU A 80 -7.69 -4.50 1.96
C GLU A 80 -7.02 -5.73 2.59
N ALA A 81 -7.57 -6.19 3.72
CA ALA A 81 -7.17 -7.44 4.36
C ALA A 81 -7.03 -8.58 3.34
N ASP A 82 -5.92 -9.30 3.45
CA ASP A 82 -5.51 -10.42 2.60
C ASP A 82 -5.30 -10.13 1.12
N GLU A 83 -5.37 -8.87 0.69
CA GLU A 83 -5.07 -8.49 -0.69
C GLU A 83 -3.57 -8.66 -0.97
N GLU A 84 -3.23 -9.51 -1.93
CA GLU A 84 -1.83 -9.68 -2.36
C GLU A 84 -1.39 -8.49 -3.23
N HIS A 85 -0.31 -7.83 -2.83
CA HIS A 85 0.19 -6.65 -3.52
C HIS A 85 1.71 -6.47 -3.43
N TRP A 86 2.20 -5.52 -4.19
CA TRP A 86 3.49 -4.87 -3.98
C TRP A 86 3.35 -3.37 -4.23
N HIS A 87 4.25 -2.60 -3.63
CA HIS A 87 4.42 -1.18 -3.91
C HIS A 87 5.89 -0.80 -3.84
N GLY A 88 6.25 0.32 -4.45
CA GLY A 88 7.62 0.80 -4.48
C GLY A 88 7.79 1.99 -5.41
N ALA A 89 9.03 2.40 -5.62
CA ALA A 89 9.38 3.45 -6.55
C ALA A 89 9.19 3.03 -8.01
N ALA A 90 8.99 4.01 -8.89
CA ALA A 90 9.12 3.80 -10.33
C ALA A 90 10.58 3.47 -10.70
N PRO A 91 10.85 2.80 -11.85
CA PRO A 91 12.20 2.28 -12.16
C PRO A 91 13.32 3.33 -12.14
N ASP A 92 13.01 4.58 -12.45
CA ASP A 92 13.95 5.69 -12.64
C ASP A 92 13.69 6.89 -11.71
N ARG A 93 12.92 6.68 -10.63
CA ARG A 93 12.56 7.73 -9.65
C ARG A 93 12.64 7.18 -8.24
N VAL A 94 12.86 8.05 -7.26
CA VAL A 94 12.66 7.75 -5.84
C VAL A 94 11.18 7.86 -5.49
N MET A 95 10.74 7.17 -4.43
CA MET A 95 9.48 7.43 -3.76
C MET A 95 9.72 7.49 -2.24
N VAL A 96 9.05 8.42 -1.55
CA VAL A 96 8.97 8.42 -0.09
C VAL A 96 7.52 8.19 0.32
N ARG A 97 7.30 7.29 1.29
CA ARG A 97 5.96 6.94 1.75
C ARG A 97 5.89 6.66 3.25
N LEU A 98 4.68 6.71 3.77
CA LEU A 98 4.27 6.07 5.03
C LEU A 98 3.41 4.84 4.68
N ALA A 99 3.77 3.65 5.15
CA ALA A 99 2.87 2.51 5.25
C ALA A 99 2.28 2.40 6.66
N ILE A 100 0.96 2.40 6.71
CA ILE A 100 0.21 2.37 7.94
C ILE A 100 -0.58 1.07 7.97
N ASN A 101 -0.13 0.12 8.79
CA ASN A 101 -0.76 -1.19 8.93
C ASN A 101 -1.72 -1.18 10.13
N GLU A 102 -2.90 -1.74 9.94
CA GLU A 102 -3.74 -2.18 11.04
C GLU A 102 -3.10 -3.39 11.70
N ALA A 103 -3.19 -3.46 13.04
CA ALA A 103 -2.64 -4.55 13.83
C ALA A 103 -3.53 -4.88 15.03
N ASP A 104 -3.52 -6.15 15.42
CA ASP A 104 -4.10 -6.66 16.66
C ASP A 104 -3.13 -7.67 17.31
N ALA A 105 -3.59 -8.36 18.37
CA ALA A 105 -2.78 -9.34 19.09
C ALA A 105 -2.79 -10.74 18.45
N ASP A 106 -3.69 -10.99 17.50
CA ASP A 106 -3.99 -12.32 16.98
C ASP A 106 -3.35 -12.57 15.60
N HIS A 107 -2.93 -11.52 14.90
CA HIS A 107 -2.39 -11.60 13.54
C HIS A 107 -0.97 -11.05 13.42
N ASP A 108 -0.16 -11.71 12.58
CA ASP A 108 1.10 -11.12 12.09
C ASP A 108 0.80 -9.86 11.27
N VAL A 109 1.73 -8.90 11.30
CA VAL A 109 1.54 -7.65 10.54
C VAL A 109 1.64 -7.89 9.03
N VAL A 110 2.46 -8.83 8.56
CA VAL A 110 2.71 -9.07 7.12
C VAL A 110 3.02 -10.53 6.83
N HIS A 111 2.51 -11.02 5.71
CA HIS A 111 2.88 -12.31 5.13
C HIS A 111 3.59 -12.10 3.79
N TRP A 112 4.87 -12.45 3.74
CA TRP A 112 5.67 -12.39 2.52
C TRP A 112 5.39 -13.58 1.61
N LEU A 113 5.23 -13.31 0.32
CA LEU A 113 4.95 -14.31 -0.69
C LEU A 113 6.20 -14.60 -1.52
N THR A 114 6.32 -15.83 -1.96
CA THR A 114 7.39 -16.24 -2.87
C THR A 114 7.31 -15.42 -4.15
N ARG A 115 8.46 -15.03 -4.68
CA ARG A 115 8.55 -14.26 -5.93
C ARG A 115 7.97 -15.12 -7.06
N THR A 116 6.77 -14.82 -7.53
CA THR A 116 6.35 -15.31 -8.85
C THR A 116 7.18 -14.56 -9.88
N GLY A 117 7.88 -15.30 -10.75
CA GLY A 117 8.85 -14.81 -11.73
C GLY A 117 8.38 -13.66 -12.61
#